data_AF-A0AAD9IJS0-F1
#
_entry.id   AF-A0AAD9IJS0-F1
#
_cell.length_a   1.000
_cell.length_b   1.000
_cell.length_c   1.000
_cell.angle_alpha   90.00
_cell.angle_beta   90.00
_cell.angle_gamma   90.00
#
_symmetry.space_group_name_H-M   'P 1'
#
loop_
_entity.id
_entity.type
_entity.pdbx_description
1 polymer ?
#
loop_
_entity_poly.entity_id
_entity_poly.type
_entity_poly.pdbx_seq_one_letter_code
_entity_poly.pdbx_strand_id
1 'polypeptide(L)'
;MEVEVAAQERCTWSLLKIFFGTPRADQFELASWVEQNGTVLFAGEDGSGLSPAALSDLESQEQPEASRAYWDTLQVGYLDWELRLVSLGWVSEALYVLGMHSHWAAWSSALGSQLGLESSLRRLDAVASLLRCFPRLAPQGLPADVPGQALQGADEFLEYRARWQAQCAALLRDEALWAGGGDDAASCREVVRCMAGEQPDADAAARTWLELLVSRLLSEHAVIGRQADLLQLLRTCVAARPPGGADDSQQRYLSLFVAGCRLDAQAALQLCSDGTSWLAAHAADALAAHAAGTRLASSELEFYECAQPEFYRLAASASLAPHDPTLSVAENYLAWCPRSGEFALRHLFRRTGGPQLRLPAALRGVVGKQDVKGSVEGASR
;
A
#
# COMPACT_ATOMS: atom_id res chain seq x y z
N MET A 1 -4.10 -11.85 -16.44
CA MET A 1 -5.50 -11.39 -16.27
C MET A 1 -6.01 -11.62 -14.85
N GLU A 2 -6.29 -12.84 -14.37
CA GLU A 2 -6.84 -13.03 -13.01
C GLU A 2 -5.91 -12.57 -11.87
N VAL A 3 -4.60 -12.85 -11.97
CA VAL A 3 -3.59 -12.41 -10.98
C VAL A 3 -3.47 -10.89 -10.93
N GLU A 4 -3.61 -10.24 -12.08
CA GLU A 4 -3.50 -8.78 -12.23
C GLU A 4 -4.72 -8.07 -11.64
N VAL A 5 -5.92 -8.60 -11.91
CA VAL A 5 -7.17 -8.12 -11.29
C VAL A 5 -7.08 -8.26 -9.76
N ALA A 6 -6.69 -9.43 -9.24
CA ALA A 6 -6.56 -9.62 -7.80
C ALA A 6 -5.55 -8.64 -7.15
N ALA A 7 -4.44 -8.34 -7.84
CA ALA A 7 -3.44 -7.40 -7.35
C ALA A 7 -3.95 -5.95 -7.35
N GLN A 8 -4.68 -5.52 -8.39
CA GLN A 8 -5.35 -4.21 -8.45
C GLN A 8 -6.43 -4.06 -7.38
N GLU A 9 -7.20 -5.12 -7.11
CA GLU A 9 -8.21 -5.12 -6.06
C GLU A 9 -7.59 -5.02 -4.67
N ARG A 10 -6.51 -5.77 -4.40
CA ARG A 10 -5.75 -5.66 -3.16
C ARG A 10 -5.21 -4.25 -2.96
N CYS A 11 -4.67 -3.65 -4.02
CA CYS A 11 -4.16 -2.27 -4.00
C CYS A 11 -5.27 -1.26 -3.69
N THR A 12 -6.42 -1.37 -4.37
CA THR A 12 -7.60 -0.53 -4.14
C THR A 12 -8.16 -0.68 -2.71
N TRP A 13 -8.31 -1.91 -2.25
CA TRP A 13 -8.86 -2.23 -0.93
C TRP A 13 -7.96 -1.73 0.21
N SER A 14 -6.64 -1.90 0.08
CA SER A 14 -5.70 -1.39 1.08
C SER A 14 -5.70 0.14 1.14
N LEU A 15 -5.89 0.83 0.00
CA LEU A 15 -6.03 2.29 0.00
C LEU A 15 -7.32 2.76 0.68
N LEU A 16 -8.44 2.06 0.46
CA LEU A 16 -9.69 2.34 1.17
C LEU A 16 -9.51 2.21 2.69
N LYS A 17 -8.77 1.20 3.16
CA LYS A 17 -8.48 1.03 4.58
C LYS A 17 -7.70 2.20 5.18
N ILE A 18 -6.74 2.76 4.44
CA ILE A 18 -5.96 3.91 4.90
C ILE A 18 -6.85 5.15 5.08
N PHE A 19 -7.81 5.38 4.17
CA PHE A 19 -8.66 6.58 4.24
C PHE A 19 -9.92 6.44 5.09
N PHE A 20 -10.51 5.24 5.16
CA PHE A 20 -11.82 5.00 5.76
C PHE A 20 -11.81 3.93 6.86
N GLY A 21 -10.70 3.20 7.04
CA GLY A 21 -10.54 2.18 8.08
C GLY A 21 -9.91 2.71 9.37
N THR A 22 -9.13 3.78 9.29
CA THR A 22 -8.50 4.44 10.44
C THR A 22 -9.02 5.87 10.58
N PRO A 23 -9.08 6.44 11.80
CA PRO A 23 -9.56 7.81 12.01
C PRO A 23 -8.64 8.88 11.38
N ARG A 24 -7.39 8.51 11.04
CA ARG A 24 -6.43 9.36 10.34
C ARG A 24 -5.54 8.49 9.45
N ALA A 25 -5.43 8.85 8.17
CA ALA A 25 -4.44 8.28 7.29
C ALA A 25 -3.03 8.65 7.78
N ASP A 26 -2.19 7.64 8.04
CA ASP A 26 -0.78 7.84 8.39
C ASP A 26 0.06 7.92 7.10
N GLN A 27 0.97 8.89 7.02
CA GLN A 27 1.85 9.00 5.86
C GLN A 27 2.76 7.78 5.67
N PHE A 28 3.08 7.05 6.74
CA PHE A 28 3.87 5.82 6.66
C PHE A 28 3.05 4.63 6.17
N GLU A 29 1.75 4.60 6.48
CA GLU A 29 0.83 3.64 5.86
C GLU A 29 0.72 3.89 4.35
N LEU A 30 0.69 5.17 3.93
CA LEU A 30 0.73 5.53 2.51
C LEU A 30 2.07 5.15 1.86
N ALA A 31 3.21 5.47 2.47
CA ALA A 31 4.53 5.10 1.96
C ALA A 31 4.69 3.58 1.81
N SER A 32 4.29 2.82 2.85
CA SER A 32 4.34 1.36 2.80
C SER A 32 3.32 0.77 1.83
N TRP A 33 2.17 1.43 1.62
CA TRP A 33 1.22 1.02 0.60
C TRP A 33 1.80 1.17 -0.82
N VAL A 34 2.53 2.26 -1.10
CA VAL A 34 3.22 2.45 -2.38
C VAL A 34 4.30 1.40 -2.57
N GLU A 35 5.10 1.13 -1.54
CA GLU A 35 6.12 0.06 -1.53
C GLU A 35 5.51 -1.32 -1.86
N GLN A 36 4.48 -1.74 -1.11
CA GLN A 36 3.86 -3.07 -1.24
C GLN A 36 3.10 -3.29 -2.56
N ASN A 37 2.70 -2.20 -3.23
CA ASN A 37 1.93 -2.24 -4.46
C ASN A 37 2.67 -1.65 -5.66
N GLY A 38 3.96 -1.34 -5.55
CA GLY A 38 4.74 -0.68 -6.60
C GLY A 38 4.68 -1.41 -7.95
N THR A 39 4.69 -2.75 -7.93
CA THR A 39 4.57 -3.57 -9.14
C THR A 39 3.25 -3.39 -9.90
N VAL A 40 2.16 -3.09 -9.17
CA VAL A 40 0.83 -2.84 -9.76
C VAL A 40 0.69 -1.38 -10.12
N LEU A 41 1.12 -0.49 -9.22
CA LEU A 41 0.97 0.95 -9.36
C LEU A 41 1.73 1.47 -10.57
N PHE A 42 2.88 0.90 -10.84
CA PHE A 42 3.78 1.41 -11.85
C PHE A 42 4.02 0.42 -13.00
N ALA A 43 3.07 -0.49 -13.22
CA ALA A 43 3.11 -1.43 -14.32
C ALA A 43 3.09 -0.68 -15.67
N GLY A 44 3.99 -1.03 -16.59
CA GLY A 44 4.06 -0.41 -17.92
C GLY A 44 4.82 0.93 -17.99
N GLU A 45 5.22 1.50 -16.85
CA GLU A 45 6.25 2.52 -16.81
C GLU A 45 7.61 1.83 -16.79
N ASP A 46 8.51 2.17 -17.73
CA ASP A 46 9.88 1.65 -17.76
C ASP A 46 10.62 2.00 -16.44
N GLY A 47 10.61 1.06 -15.48
CA GLY A 47 11.51 1.05 -14.33
C GLY A 47 11.02 1.80 -13.09
N SER A 48 10.08 1.21 -12.36
CA SER A 48 9.46 1.86 -11.20
C SER A 48 9.56 1.07 -9.89
N GLY A 49 9.87 -0.22 -9.98
CA GLY A 49 10.47 -1.01 -8.91
C GLY A 49 11.69 -1.74 -9.46
N LEU A 50 12.56 -2.21 -8.58
CA LEU A 50 13.54 -3.24 -8.89
C LEU A 50 12.77 -4.48 -9.36
N SER A 51 12.43 -4.54 -10.65
CA SER A 51 11.70 -5.68 -11.19
C SER A 51 12.54 -6.93 -10.91
N PRO A 52 11.93 -8.09 -10.59
CA PRO A 52 12.71 -9.30 -10.36
C PRO A 52 13.68 -9.61 -11.51
N ALA A 53 13.32 -9.23 -12.74
CA ALA A 53 14.18 -9.32 -13.91
C ALA A 53 15.38 -8.36 -13.82
N ALA A 54 15.14 -7.08 -13.52
CA ALA A 54 16.22 -6.10 -13.34
C ALA A 54 17.16 -6.49 -12.20
N LEU A 55 16.64 -7.01 -11.09
CA LEU A 55 17.46 -7.54 -10.00
C LEU A 55 18.31 -8.73 -10.43
N SER A 56 17.68 -9.71 -11.08
CA SER A 56 18.40 -10.89 -11.59
C SER A 56 19.50 -10.49 -12.59
N ASP A 57 19.26 -9.46 -13.41
CA ASP A 57 20.24 -8.94 -14.35
C ASP A 57 21.42 -8.27 -13.62
N LEU A 58 21.16 -7.55 -12.52
CA LEU A 58 22.21 -6.94 -11.68
C LEU A 58 23.01 -7.98 -10.90
N GLU A 59 22.35 -8.97 -10.30
CA GLU A 59 22.99 -10.08 -9.57
C GLU A 59 23.94 -10.89 -10.45
N SER A 60 23.68 -10.93 -11.76
CA SER A 60 24.51 -11.67 -12.72
C SER A 60 25.82 -10.96 -13.09
N GLN A 61 26.03 -9.71 -12.65
CA GLN A 61 27.18 -8.89 -13.01
C GLN A 61 28.34 -9.04 -11.99
N GLU A 62 29.57 -9.13 -12.49
CA GLU A 62 30.78 -9.28 -11.65
C GLU A 62 31.17 -7.98 -10.92
N GLN A 63 30.94 -6.85 -11.59
CA GLN A 63 31.00 -5.50 -11.01
C GLN A 63 29.69 -4.81 -11.35
N PRO A 64 28.64 -5.05 -10.54
CA PRO A 64 27.36 -4.39 -10.74
C PRO A 64 27.59 -2.88 -10.85
N GLU A 65 28.37 -2.28 -9.94
CA GLU A 65 28.71 -0.86 -9.94
C GLU A 65 29.52 -0.33 -11.14
N ALA A 66 29.95 -1.16 -12.09
CA ALA A 66 30.54 -0.68 -13.34
C ALA A 66 29.48 -0.45 -14.44
N SER A 67 28.31 -1.07 -14.30
CA SER A 67 27.25 -1.01 -15.28
C SER A 67 26.48 0.30 -15.19
N ARG A 68 26.31 0.97 -16.33
CA ARG A 68 25.36 2.08 -16.40
C ARG A 68 23.97 1.58 -16.05
N ALA A 69 23.59 0.32 -16.26
CA ALA A 69 22.31 -0.26 -15.81
C ALA A 69 22.22 -0.50 -14.30
N TYR A 70 23.32 -0.86 -13.63
CA TYR A 70 23.37 -0.80 -12.18
C TYR A 70 23.17 0.63 -11.74
N TRP A 71 23.71 1.63 -12.43
CA TRP A 71 23.39 3.02 -12.10
C TRP A 71 22.12 3.59 -12.79
N ASP A 72 21.48 2.97 -13.81
CA ASP A 72 20.41 3.46 -14.75
C ASP A 72 19.03 2.86 -14.47
N THR A 73 18.98 1.60 -14.04
CA THR A 73 17.90 1.09 -13.17
C THR A 73 17.75 2.01 -11.94
N LEU A 74 18.76 2.85 -11.76
CA LEU A 74 19.07 3.76 -10.70
C LEU A 74 19.29 5.25 -11.20
N GLN A 75 19.07 5.62 -12.49
CA GLN A 75 19.43 6.98 -13.03
C GLN A 75 18.23 7.90 -13.29
N VAL A 76 18.40 9.16 -12.90
CA VAL A 76 18.78 10.21 -13.86
C VAL A 76 20.15 10.74 -13.41
N GLY A 77 21.22 10.53 -14.19
CA GLY A 77 22.58 10.96 -13.79
C GLY A 77 23.17 10.14 -12.62
N TYR A 78 24.44 10.38 -12.31
CA TYR A 78 25.31 9.61 -11.39
C TYR A 78 24.78 9.40 -9.94
N LEU A 79 23.55 9.79 -9.58
CA LEU A 79 23.15 10.12 -8.21
C LEU A 79 21.74 9.69 -7.72
N ASP A 80 20.78 9.27 -8.54
CA ASP A 80 19.36 9.52 -8.18
C ASP A 80 18.57 8.41 -7.45
N TRP A 81 19.07 7.17 -7.29
CA TRP A 81 18.23 6.07 -6.79
C TRP A 81 18.37 5.67 -5.33
N GLU A 82 19.56 5.76 -4.74
CA GLU A 82 19.66 5.65 -3.28
C GLU A 82 18.93 6.84 -2.69
N LEU A 83 19.05 8.01 -3.33
CA LEU A 83 18.17 9.16 -3.15
C LEU A 83 16.69 8.79 -3.35
N ARG A 84 16.29 8.13 -4.44
CA ARG A 84 14.90 7.68 -4.66
C ARG A 84 14.43 6.71 -3.58
N LEU A 85 15.11 5.59 -3.35
CA LEU A 85 14.74 4.58 -2.34
C LEU A 85 14.73 5.16 -0.93
N VAL A 86 15.73 5.98 -0.56
CA VAL A 86 15.78 6.66 0.75
C VAL A 86 14.68 7.71 0.85
N SER A 87 14.42 8.48 -0.20
CA SER A 87 13.32 9.46 -0.23
C SER A 87 11.95 8.80 -0.17
N LEU A 88 11.80 7.58 -0.72
CA LEU A 88 10.59 6.77 -0.66
C LEU A 88 10.49 5.90 0.60
N GLY A 89 11.57 5.82 1.40
CA GLY A 89 11.63 5.00 2.60
C GLY A 89 11.78 3.48 2.35
N TRP A 90 12.17 3.05 1.14
CA TRP A 90 12.40 1.66 0.74
C TRP A 90 13.78 1.18 1.18
N VAL A 91 13.97 1.16 2.50
CA VAL A 91 15.27 0.90 3.15
C VAL A 91 15.77 -0.52 2.90
N SER A 92 14.86 -1.49 2.79
CA SER A 92 15.21 -2.90 2.58
C SER A 92 15.88 -3.10 1.22
N GLU A 93 15.29 -2.51 0.18
CA GLU A 93 15.78 -2.52 -1.19
C GLU A 93 17.09 -1.76 -1.30
N ALA A 94 17.21 -0.61 -0.64
CA ALA A 94 18.46 0.16 -0.60
C ALA A 94 19.60 -0.66 0.03
N LEU A 95 19.35 -1.31 1.17
CA LEU A 95 20.33 -2.18 1.83
C LEU A 95 20.69 -3.40 0.99
N TYR A 96 19.72 -3.98 0.28
CA TYR A 96 19.96 -5.13 -0.58
C TYR A 96 20.85 -4.76 -1.76
N VAL A 97 20.57 -3.66 -2.47
CA VAL A 97 21.42 -3.21 -3.59
C VAL A 97 22.81 -2.78 -3.12
N LEU A 98 22.92 -2.10 -1.97
CA LEU A 98 24.20 -1.78 -1.35
C LEU A 98 25.01 -3.04 -1.00
N GLY A 99 24.32 -4.12 -0.63
CA GLY A 99 24.91 -5.43 -0.36
C GLY A 99 25.45 -6.16 -1.60
N MET A 100 25.00 -5.80 -2.80
CA MET A 100 25.48 -6.36 -4.07
C MET A 100 26.79 -5.75 -4.56
N HIS A 101 27.29 -4.69 -3.93
CA HIS A 101 28.51 -4.01 -4.36
C HIS A 101 29.71 -4.96 -4.37
N SER A 102 30.47 -4.97 -5.47
CA SER A 102 31.59 -5.90 -5.69
C SER A 102 32.67 -5.86 -4.59
N HIS A 103 32.81 -4.73 -3.88
CA HIS A 103 33.73 -4.59 -2.76
C HIS A 103 33.43 -5.58 -1.62
N TRP A 104 32.16 -5.92 -1.38
CA TRP A 104 31.78 -6.95 -0.40
C TRP A 104 32.23 -8.35 -0.84
N ALA A 105 32.06 -8.67 -2.13
CA ALA A 105 32.52 -9.92 -2.71
C ALA A 105 34.06 -10.01 -2.73
N ALA A 106 34.76 -8.93 -3.08
CA ALA A 106 36.22 -8.84 -3.06
C ALA A 106 36.80 -8.99 -1.64
N TRP A 107 36.11 -8.48 -0.61
CA TRP A 107 36.48 -8.68 0.79
C TRP A 107 36.35 -10.15 1.22
N SER A 108 35.23 -10.80 0.88
CA SER A 108 34.96 -12.20 1.23
C SER A 108 35.91 -13.20 0.55
N SER A 109 36.43 -12.87 -0.63
CA SER A 109 37.30 -13.72 -1.44
C SER A 109 38.80 -13.59 -1.14
N ALA A 110 39.19 -12.72 -0.20
CA ALA A 110 40.57 -12.49 0.25
C ALA A 110 41.60 -12.15 -0.87
N LEU A 111 41.14 -11.75 -2.06
CA LEU A 111 41.95 -11.59 -3.28
C LEU A 111 42.48 -10.16 -3.54
N GLY A 112 42.12 -9.17 -2.72
CA GLY A 112 42.48 -7.76 -2.95
C GLY A 112 43.53 -7.20 -1.99
N SER A 113 44.43 -6.35 -2.50
CA SER A 113 45.29 -5.48 -1.68
C SER A 113 44.41 -4.68 -0.68
N GLN A 114 44.58 -4.94 0.62
CA GLN A 114 43.66 -4.52 1.68
C GLN A 114 43.50 -3.00 1.83
N LEU A 115 44.50 -2.20 1.43
CA LEU A 115 44.56 -0.77 1.76
C LEU A 115 43.55 0.11 1.00
N GLY A 116 43.16 -0.25 -0.22
CA GLY A 116 42.15 0.51 -0.99
C GLY A 116 40.72 0.13 -0.63
N LEU A 117 40.48 -1.18 -0.49
CA LEU A 117 39.19 -1.77 -0.14
C LEU A 117 38.69 -1.36 1.25
N GLU A 118 39.57 -1.26 2.24
CA GLU A 118 39.18 -0.94 3.61
C GLU A 118 38.46 0.42 3.71
N SER A 119 38.92 1.43 2.97
CA SER A 119 38.28 2.75 2.96
C SER A 119 36.88 2.71 2.34
N SER A 120 36.69 1.96 1.25
CA SER A 120 35.40 1.81 0.59
C SER A 120 34.43 0.99 1.43
N LEU A 121 34.88 -0.11 2.02
CA LEU A 121 34.08 -0.92 2.93
C LEU A 121 33.63 -0.13 4.15
N ARG A 122 34.50 0.71 4.74
CA ARG A 122 34.12 1.60 5.84
C ARG A 122 33.04 2.60 5.44
N ARG A 123 33.09 3.15 4.22
CA ARG A 123 32.04 4.03 3.68
C ARG A 123 30.72 3.28 3.52
N LEU A 124 30.75 2.13 2.83
CA LEU A 124 29.57 1.31 2.58
C LEU A 124 28.93 0.84 3.91
N ASP A 125 29.74 0.42 4.88
CA ASP A 125 29.26 0.01 6.20
C ASP A 125 28.66 1.17 7.01
N ALA A 126 29.26 2.36 6.92
CA ALA A 126 28.72 3.56 7.57
C ALA A 126 27.36 3.96 6.99
N VAL A 127 27.21 3.93 5.65
CA VAL A 127 25.92 4.17 4.97
C VAL A 127 24.91 3.11 5.36
N ALA A 128 25.28 1.82 5.28
CA ALA A 128 24.40 0.70 5.66
C ALA A 128 23.95 0.81 7.13
N SER A 129 24.83 1.23 8.02
CA SER A 129 24.51 1.42 9.44
C SER A 129 23.50 2.54 9.67
N LEU A 130 23.63 3.67 8.97
CA LEU A 130 22.64 4.76 9.03
C LEU A 130 21.28 4.32 8.46
N LEU A 131 21.27 3.57 7.35
CA LEU A 131 20.06 3.01 6.75
C LEU A 131 19.35 2.02 7.68
N ARG A 132 20.09 1.13 8.36
CA ARG A 132 19.51 0.21 9.35
C ARG A 132 18.86 0.93 10.54
N CYS A 133 19.30 2.16 10.83
CA CYS A 133 18.75 3.02 11.87
C CYS A 133 17.69 4.01 11.37
N PHE A 134 17.23 3.89 10.11
CA PHE A 134 16.28 4.80 9.50
C PHE A 134 14.99 4.95 10.33
N PRO A 135 14.53 6.17 10.64
CA PRO A 135 13.37 6.41 11.49
C PRO A 135 12.08 5.99 10.80
N ARG A 136 11.24 5.19 11.48
CA ARG A 136 9.94 4.73 10.95
C ARG A 136 8.89 4.82 12.04
N LEU A 137 7.73 5.44 11.74
CA LEU A 137 6.55 5.23 12.58
C LEU A 137 6.05 3.81 12.32
N ALA A 138 5.90 3.04 13.40
CA ALA A 138 5.36 1.70 13.31
C ALA A 138 3.84 1.76 13.44
N PRO A 139 3.06 1.49 12.37
CA PRO A 139 1.70 1.04 12.56
C PRO A 139 1.74 -0.25 13.40
N GLN A 140 0.80 -0.41 14.32
CA GLN A 140 0.74 -1.59 15.19
C GLN A 140 0.73 -2.87 14.33
N GLY A 141 1.76 -3.73 14.47
CA GLY A 141 1.78 -5.07 13.88
C GLY A 141 2.67 -5.29 12.66
N LEU A 142 3.61 -4.39 12.32
CA LEU A 142 4.66 -4.73 11.36
C LEU A 142 5.60 -5.83 11.94
N PRO A 143 6.07 -6.77 11.10
CA PRO A 143 7.06 -7.77 11.53
C PRO A 143 8.35 -7.10 11.97
N ALA A 144 8.99 -7.66 13.00
CA ALA A 144 10.22 -7.15 13.60
C ALA A 144 11.44 -7.14 12.65
N ASP A 145 11.32 -7.79 11.49
CA ASP A 145 12.44 -8.06 10.58
C ASP A 145 12.64 -6.98 9.50
N VAL A 146 11.84 -5.92 9.49
CA VAL A 146 11.99 -4.83 8.50
C VAL A 146 13.02 -3.81 9.00
N PRO A 147 14.07 -3.46 8.23
CA PRO A 147 15.11 -2.54 8.65
C PRO A 147 14.58 -1.15 9.02
N GLY A 148 15.31 -0.46 9.89
CA GLY A 148 14.93 0.83 10.48
C GLY A 148 14.51 0.72 11.94
N GLN A 149 14.42 1.87 12.59
CA GLN A 149 13.95 1.99 13.98
C GLN A 149 12.45 2.27 13.99
N ALA A 150 11.67 1.30 14.46
CA ALA A 150 10.24 1.41 14.72
C ALA A 150 9.97 2.31 15.94
N LEU A 151 9.12 3.32 15.77
CA LEU A 151 8.79 4.36 16.76
C LEU A 151 7.26 4.41 16.91
N GLN A 152 6.75 4.54 18.14
CA GLN A 152 5.33 4.29 18.44
C GLN A 152 4.47 5.57 18.44
N GLY A 153 5.08 6.75 18.38
CA GLY A 153 4.39 8.02 18.39
C GLY A 153 5.09 9.11 17.59
N ALA A 154 4.31 10.08 17.12
CA ALA A 154 4.80 11.20 16.30
C ALA A 154 5.91 11.99 16.99
N ASP A 155 5.78 12.30 18.29
CA ASP A 155 6.77 13.07 19.04
C ASP A 155 8.09 12.30 19.19
N GLU A 156 8.01 11.03 19.61
CA GLU A 156 9.16 10.11 19.68
C GLU A 156 9.86 9.99 18.33
N PHE A 157 9.06 9.90 17.27
CA PHE A 157 9.55 9.81 15.91
C PHE A 157 10.30 11.08 15.48
N LEU A 158 9.75 12.26 15.72
CA LEU A 158 10.37 13.53 15.34
C LEU A 158 11.69 13.75 16.10
N GLU A 159 11.71 13.44 17.40
CA GLU A 159 12.93 13.53 18.22
C GLU A 159 14.01 12.57 17.74
N TYR A 160 13.66 11.30 17.51
CA TYR A 160 14.60 10.30 17.02
C TYR A 160 15.11 10.65 15.63
N ARG A 161 14.22 11.07 14.72
CA ARG A 161 14.58 11.49 13.37
C ARG A 161 15.56 12.67 13.39
N ALA A 162 15.32 13.70 14.19
CA ALA A 162 16.23 14.84 14.29
C ALA A 162 17.64 14.40 14.76
N ARG A 163 17.71 13.49 15.73
CA ARG A 163 18.98 12.89 16.17
C ARG A 163 19.66 12.08 15.07
N TRP A 164 18.90 11.25 14.36
CA TRP A 164 19.42 10.44 13.26
C TRP A 164 19.94 11.32 12.12
N GLN A 165 19.21 12.37 11.71
CA GLN A 165 19.68 13.35 10.72
C GLN A 165 20.95 14.07 11.19
N ALA A 166 21.07 14.39 12.49
CA ALA A 166 22.29 14.95 13.05
C ALA A 166 23.48 13.97 12.98
N GLN A 167 23.25 12.66 13.11
CA GLN A 167 24.28 11.63 12.91
C GLN A 167 24.72 11.57 11.43
N CYS A 168 23.77 11.63 10.49
CA CYS A 168 24.07 11.73 9.06
C CYS A 168 24.93 12.97 8.77
N ALA A 169 24.53 14.14 9.28
CA ALA A 169 25.27 15.39 9.13
C ALA A 169 26.67 15.34 9.78
N ALA A 170 26.84 14.61 10.88
CA ALA A 170 28.15 14.41 11.51
C ALA A 170 29.07 13.54 10.64
N LEU A 171 28.54 12.47 10.03
CA LEU A 171 29.29 11.60 9.12
C LEU A 171 29.79 12.36 7.88
N LEU A 172 28.99 13.28 7.34
CA LEU A 172 29.37 14.14 6.21
C LEU A 172 30.57 15.04 6.48
N ARG A 173 30.85 15.34 7.76
CA ARG A 173 31.98 16.17 8.20
C ARG A 173 33.25 15.37 8.44
N ASP A 174 33.19 14.04 8.39
CA ASP A 174 34.37 13.18 8.50
C ASP A 174 35.13 13.14 7.17
N GLU A 175 35.93 14.18 6.91
CA GLU A 175 36.73 14.28 5.68
C GLU A 175 37.72 13.12 5.49
N ALA A 176 38.11 12.42 6.56
CA ALA A 176 38.98 11.25 6.45
C ALA A 176 38.26 10.04 5.84
N LEU A 177 36.96 9.89 6.12
CA LEU A 177 36.12 8.84 5.52
C LEU A 177 35.94 9.05 4.00
N TRP A 178 35.84 10.32 3.57
CA TRP A 178 35.59 10.70 2.18
C TRP A 178 36.87 10.89 1.34
N ALA A 179 38.04 10.90 1.98
CA ALA A 179 39.32 11.08 1.29
C ALA A 179 39.66 9.89 0.38
N GLY A 180 40.17 10.21 -0.82
CA GLY A 180 40.79 9.22 -1.72
C GLY A 180 39.83 8.22 -2.37
N GLY A 181 38.52 8.43 -2.30
CA GLY A 181 37.53 7.62 -3.02
C GLY A 181 37.27 8.17 -4.43
N GLY A 182 37.11 7.26 -5.40
CA GLY A 182 36.58 7.60 -6.72
C GLY A 182 35.07 7.82 -6.68
N ASP A 183 34.37 7.43 -7.75
CA ASP A 183 32.93 7.67 -7.91
C ASP A 183 32.08 7.12 -6.74
N ASP A 184 32.43 5.97 -6.15
CA ASP A 184 31.70 5.37 -5.02
C ASP A 184 31.62 6.27 -3.77
N ALA A 185 32.67 7.05 -3.48
CA ALA A 185 32.69 7.92 -2.32
C ALA A 185 31.82 9.16 -2.52
N ALA A 186 31.74 9.66 -3.76
CA ALA A 186 30.81 10.73 -4.10
C ALA A 186 29.37 10.23 -3.97
N SER A 187 29.05 9.05 -4.52
CA SER A 187 27.72 8.44 -4.42
C SER A 187 27.31 8.22 -2.97
N CYS A 188 28.14 7.54 -2.16
CA CYS A 188 27.87 7.32 -0.73
C CYS A 188 27.65 8.63 0.05
N ARG A 189 28.44 9.68 -0.24
CA ARG A 189 28.31 10.97 0.43
C ARG A 189 26.96 11.63 0.12
N GLU A 190 26.44 11.44 -1.09
CA GLU A 190 25.17 12.02 -1.53
C GLU A 190 23.96 11.30 -0.94
N VAL A 191 24.03 9.98 -0.77
CA VAL A 191 23.05 9.24 0.05
C VAL A 191 22.98 9.81 1.47
N VAL A 192 24.13 10.08 2.08
CA VAL A 192 24.17 10.62 3.45
C VAL A 192 23.66 12.05 3.50
N ARG A 193 23.88 12.88 2.47
CA ARG A 193 23.26 14.23 2.33
C ARG A 193 21.73 14.14 2.27
N CYS A 194 21.20 13.20 1.48
CA CYS A 194 19.77 12.93 1.44
C CYS A 194 19.22 12.54 2.82
N MET A 195 19.87 11.58 3.49
CA MET A 195 19.47 11.15 4.83
C MET A 195 19.53 12.29 5.86
N ALA A 196 20.52 13.18 5.75
CA ALA A 196 20.65 14.35 6.60
C ALA A 196 19.55 15.41 6.38
N GLY A 197 18.74 15.28 5.32
CA GLY A 197 17.72 16.27 4.95
C GLY A 197 18.29 17.50 4.22
N GLU A 198 19.54 17.42 3.74
CA GLU A 198 20.16 18.44 2.90
C GLU A 198 19.72 18.22 1.43
N GLN A 199 18.43 18.39 1.09
CA GLN A 199 17.99 18.15 -0.29
C GLN A 199 16.93 19.14 -0.82
N PRO A 200 17.27 19.93 -1.86
CA PRO A 200 16.31 20.47 -2.83
C PRO A 200 15.90 19.48 -3.94
N ASP A 201 16.52 18.29 -4.08
CA ASP A 201 16.32 17.40 -5.25
C ASP A 201 15.57 16.07 -4.98
N ALA A 202 14.99 15.87 -3.78
CA ALA A 202 14.09 14.73 -3.52
C ALA A 202 12.86 14.72 -4.46
N ASP A 203 12.50 15.90 -4.98
CA ASP A 203 11.50 16.10 -6.03
C ASP A 203 11.99 15.64 -7.41
N ALA A 204 13.29 15.77 -7.69
CA ALA A 204 13.89 15.39 -8.97
C ALA A 204 13.98 13.86 -9.12
N ALA A 205 14.28 13.16 -8.01
CA ALA A 205 14.36 11.70 -7.97
C ALA A 205 13.00 10.99 -8.16
N ALA A 206 11.89 11.67 -7.87
CA ALA A 206 10.56 11.11 -8.03
C ALA A 206 10.11 11.07 -9.50
N ARG A 207 9.77 9.87 -9.99
CA ARG A 207 9.36 9.63 -11.37
C ARG A 207 7.86 9.86 -11.59
N THR A 208 7.05 9.56 -10.58
CA THR A 208 5.59 9.66 -10.63
C THR A 208 5.07 10.67 -9.60
N TRP A 209 3.82 11.13 -9.76
CA TRP A 209 3.18 11.97 -8.72
C TRP A 209 3.09 11.24 -7.37
N LEU A 210 3.00 9.91 -7.39
CA LEU A 210 2.84 9.09 -6.20
C LEU A 210 4.17 8.96 -5.45
N GLU A 211 5.27 8.76 -6.18
CA GLU A 211 6.62 8.83 -5.60
C GLU A 211 6.92 10.21 -5.03
N LEU A 212 6.53 11.26 -5.76
CA LEU A 212 6.72 12.64 -5.32
C LEU A 212 5.91 12.93 -4.05
N LEU A 213 4.69 12.42 -3.98
CA LEU A 213 3.84 12.49 -2.80
C LEU A 213 4.53 11.82 -1.60
N VAL A 214 4.97 10.57 -1.73
CA VAL A 214 5.65 9.84 -0.65
C VAL A 214 6.94 10.55 -0.22
N SER A 215 7.75 10.98 -1.18
CA SER A 215 9.00 11.71 -0.93
C SER A 215 8.76 12.94 -0.06
N ARG A 216 7.80 13.80 -0.44
CA ARG A 216 7.47 15.01 0.33
C ARG A 216 6.81 14.73 1.69
N LEU A 217 6.05 13.63 1.79
CA LEU A 217 5.49 13.19 3.06
C LEU A 217 6.56 12.74 4.04
N LEU A 218 7.55 12.00 3.54
CA LEU A 218 8.66 11.51 4.35
C LEU A 218 9.66 12.63 4.65
N SER A 219 9.92 13.57 3.72
CA SER A 219 10.92 14.62 3.89
C SER A 219 10.39 15.84 4.67
N GLU A 220 9.27 16.43 4.24
CA GLU A 220 8.77 17.73 4.71
C GLU A 220 7.58 17.62 5.68
N HIS A 221 6.68 16.67 5.42
CA HIS A 221 5.39 16.58 6.10
C HIS A 221 5.30 15.32 6.95
N ALA A 222 6.28 15.14 7.84
CA ALA A 222 6.44 13.93 8.65
C ALA A 222 5.29 13.67 9.65
N VAL A 223 4.33 14.57 9.75
CA VAL A 223 3.03 14.36 10.40
C VAL A 223 1.96 15.14 9.62
N ILE A 224 1.12 14.45 8.86
CA ILE A 224 -0.07 15.08 8.26
C ILE A 224 -1.14 15.27 9.32
N GLY A 225 -1.44 16.53 9.66
CA GLY A 225 -2.47 16.87 10.64
C GLY A 225 -3.91 16.76 10.10
N ARG A 226 -4.15 17.13 8.83
CA ARG A 226 -5.49 17.18 8.21
C ARG A 226 -5.48 16.66 6.78
N GLN A 227 -6.56 15.99 6.38
CA GLN A 227 -6.72 15.48 5.01
C GLN A 227 -6.76 16.57 3.93
N ALA A 228 -7.19 17.79 4.29
CA ALA A 228 -7.13 18.94 3.39
C ALA A 228 -5.69 19.29 2.99
N ASP A 229 -4.74 19.15 3.92
CA ASP A 229 -3.32 19.41 3.68
C ASP A 229 -2.75 18.33 2.75
N LEU A 230 -3.14 17.06 2.96
CA LEU A 230 -2.81 15.96 2.04
C LEU A 230 -3.39 16.19 0.63
N LEU A 231 -4.63 16.68 0.51
CA LEU A 231 -5.22 17.00 -0.80
C LEU A 231 -4.45 18.13 -1.51
N GLN A 232 -4.01 19.14 -0.77
CA GLN A 232 -3.20 20.22 -1.33
C GLN A 232 -1.84 19.68 -1.80
N LEU A 233 -1.17 18.88 -0.97
CA LEU A 233 0.09 18.25 -1.34
C LEU A 233 -0.07 17.38 -2.59
N LEU A 234 -1.09 16.51 -2.62
CA LEU A 234 -1.44 15.69 -3.78
C LEU A 234 -1.57 16.53 -5.06
N ARG A 235 -2.31 17.65 -5.01
CA ARG A 235 -2.47 18.55 -6.15
C ARG A 235 -1.15 19.12 -6.64
N THR A 236 -0.25 19.50 -5.72
CA THR A 236 1.07 20.01 -6.11
C THR A 236 1.93 18.93 -6.76
N CYS A 237 1.88 17.69 -6.26
CA CYS A 237 2.64 16.57 -6.83
C CYS A 237 2.12 16.21 -8.23
N VAL A 238 0.80 16.14 -8.40
CA VAL A 238 0.15 15.86 -9.70
C VAL A 238 0.41 16.98 -10.71
N ALA A 239 0.43 18.24 -10.28
CA ALA A 239 0.77 19.35 -11.17
C ALA A 239 2.23 19.28 -11.66
N ALA A 240 3.16 18.81 -10.82
CA ALA A 240 4.57 18.65 -11.17
C ALA A 240 4.85 17.39 -12.02
N ARG A 241 4.05 16.32 -11.81
CA ARG A 241 4.19 15.01 -12.45
C ARG A 241 2.81 14.46 -12.83
N PRO A 242 2.15 14.97 -13.87
CA PRO A 242 0.80 14.52 -14.22
C PRO A 242 0.78 13.03 -14.56
N PRO A 243 -0.32 12.30 -14.26
CA PRO A 243 -0.45 10.90 -14.63
C PRO A 243 -0.30 10.73 -16.15
N GLY A 244 0.46 9.71 -16.57
CA GLY A 244 0.71 9.44 -17.98
C GLY A 244 -0.58 9.19 -18.76
N GLY A 245 -0.70 9.79 -19.95
CA GLY A 245 -1.96 9.82 -20.72
C GLY A 245 -2.38 8.52 -21.41
N ALA A 246 -1.70 7.39 -21.14
CA ALA A 246 -1.97 6.10 -21.79
C ALA A 246 -2.51 5.01 -20.86
N ASP A 247 -2.44 5.19 -19.53
CA ASP A 247 -2.87 4.18 -18.56
C ASP A 247 -4.03 4.68 -17.68
N ASP A 248 -5.19 4.05 -17.83
CA ASP A 248 -6.40 4.31 -17.04
C ASP A 248 -6.19 4.03 -15.53
N SER A 249 -5.18 3.22 -15.18
CA SER A 249 -4.93 2.79 -13.79
C SER A 249 -4.45 3.95 -12.90
N GLN A 250 -3.49 4.75 -13.37
CA GLN A 250 -2.93 5.90 -12.66
C GLN A 250 -4.01 6.96 -12.38
N GLN A 251 -4.87 7.21 -13.36
CA GLN A 251 -5.98 8.14 -13.22
C GLN A 251 -7.04 7.64 -12.22
N ARG A 252 -7.29 6.32 -12.19
CA ARG A 252 -8.19 5.69 -11.21
C ARG A 252 -7.63 5.84 -9.79
N TYR A 253 -6.36 5.55 -9.56
CA TYR A 253 -5.74 5.71 -8.24
C TYR A 253 -5.73 7.17 -7.80
N LEU A 254 -5.40 8.11 -8.69
CA LEU A 254 -5.51 9.54 -8.40
C LEU A 254 -6.94 9.92 -7.98
N SER A 255 -7.95 9.45 -8.71
CA SER A 255 -9.36 9.70 -8.37
C SER A 255 -9.73 9.14 -7.00
N LEU A 256 -9.21 7.96 -6.66
CA LEU A 256 -9.43 7.33 -5.37
C LEU A 256 -8.74 8.07 -4.22
N PHE A 257 -7.51 8.56 -4.44
CA PHE A 257 -6.81 9.44 -3.50
C PHE A 257 -7.58 10.73 -3.27
N VAL A 258 -8.11 11.36 -4.33
CA VAL A 258 -8.92 12.57 -4.21
C VAL A 258 -10.21 12.30 -3.41
N ALA A 259 -10.89 11.18 -3.66
CA ALA A 259 -12.06 10.77 -2.91
C ALA A 259 -11.71 10.54 -1.42
N GLY A 260 -10.62 9.82 -1.14
CA GLY A 260 -10.14 9.56 0.21
C GLY A 260 -9.77 10.84 0.98
N CYS A 261 -9.03 11.75 0.35
CA CYS A 261 -8.66 13.03 0.98
C CYS A 261 -9.87 13.95 1.23
N ARG A 262 -10.96 13.78 0.48
CA ARG A 262 -12.23 14.50 0.70
C ARG A 262 -13.19 13.76 1.62
N LEU A 263 -12.84 12.53 2.02
CA LEU A 263 -13.77 11.58 2.65
C LEU A 263 -15.08 11.42 1.86
N ASP A 264 -15.01 11.48 0.53
CA ASP A 264 -16.16 11.27 -0.33
C ASP A 264 -16.39 9.77 -0.54
N ALA A 265 -17.17 9.18 0.37
CA ALA A 265 -17.48 7.75 0.36
C ALA A 265 -18.25 7.33 -0.90
N GLN A 266 -19.09 8.21 -1.46
CA GLN A 266 -19.84 7.90 -2.68
C GLN A 266 -18.93 7.86 -3.91
N ALA A 267 -18.03 8.84 -4.04
CA ALA A 267 -17.05 8.85 -5.13
C ALA A 267 -16.07 7.65 -5.03
N ALA A 268 -15.64 7.30 -3.82
CA ALA A 268 -14.81 6.11 -3.60
C ALA A 268 -15.54 4.82 -4.01
N LEU A 269 -16.82 4.68 -3.64
CA LEU A 269 -17.63 3.51 -4.01
C LEU A 269 -17.82 3.37 -5.53
N GLN A 270 -18.03 4.48 -6.25
CA GLN A 270 -18.14 4.48 -7.71
C GLN A 270 -16.87 3.94 -8.37
N LEU A 271 -15.69 4.31 -7.87
CA LEU A 271 -14.42 3.79 -8.39
C LEU A 271 -14.22 2.30 -8.09
N CYS A 272 -14.87 1.76 -7.06
CA CYS A 272 -14.84 0.35 -6.71
C CYS A 272 -15.90 -0.47 -7.44
N SER A 273 -17.01 0.14 -7.88
CA SER A 273 -18.09 -0.59 -8.55
C SER A 273 -17.73 -1.13 -9.93
N ASP A 274 -16.69 -0.58 -10.55
CA ASP A 274 -16.14 -1.07 -11.82
C ASP A 274 -15.19 -2.27 -11.62
N GLY A 275 -14.88 -2.65 -10.37
CA GLY A 275 -14.11 -3.84 -10.02
C GLY A 275 -14.96 -5.12 -9.97
N THR A 276 -14.48 -6.17 -9.29
CA THR A 276 -15.31 -7.35 -9.09
C THR A 276 -16.49 -7.06 -8.16
N SER A 277 -17.49 -7.92 -8.24
CA SER A 277 -18.62 -7.91 -7.31
C SER A 277 -18.18 -8.04 -5.85
N TRP A 278 -17.07 -8.73 -5.58
CA TRP A 278 -16.47 -8.83 -4.25
C TRP A 278 -15.98 -7.45 -3.77
N LEU A 279 -15.15 -6.77 -4.56
CA LEU A 279 -14.61 -5.46 -4.18
C LEU A 279 -15.73 -4.45 -3.95
N ALA A 280 -16.72 -4.41 -4.85
CA ALA A 280 -17.84 -3.49 -4.75
C ALA A 280 -18.68 -3.72 -3.46
N ALA A 281 -18.99 -4.98 -3.13
CA ALA A 281 -19.75 -5.31 -1.93
C ALA A 281 -19.00 -4.94 -0.65
N HIS A 282 -17.72 -5.31 -0.54
CA HIS A 282 -16.95 -5.02 0.66
C HIS A 282 -16.56 -3.56 0.80
N ALA A 283 -16.30 -2.86 -0.32
CA ALA A 283 -16.10 -1.42 -0.30
C ALA A 283 -17.36 -0.71 0.19
N ALA A 284 -18.55 -1.09 -0.29
CA ALA A 284 -19.82 -0.50 0.15
C ALA A 284 -20.03 -0.68 1.66
N ASP A 285 -19.81 -1.89 2.19
CA ASP A 285 -19.95 -2.16 3.63
C ASP A 285 -18.91 -1.39 4.46
N ALA A 286 -17.64 -1.36 4.04
CA ALA A 286 -16.57 -0.66 4.75
C ALA A 286 -16.78 0.87 4.76
N LEU A 287 -17.15 1.44 3.62
CA LEU A 287 -17.44 2.87 3.49
C LEU A 287 -18.67 3.26 4.30
N ALA A 288 -19.72 2.43 4.28
CA ALA A 288 -20.94 2.65 5.06
C ALA A 288 -20.71 2.62 6.58
N ALA A 289 -19.71 1.86 7.05
CA ALA A 289 -19.31 1.83 8.45
C ALA A 289 -18.57 3.10 8.91
N HIS A 290 -17.98 3.85 7.97
CA HIS A 290 -17.30 5.10 8.26
C HIS A 290 -18.29 6.27 8.41
N ALA A 291 -17.97 7.26 9.25
CA ALA A 291 -18.84 8.43 9.49
C ALA A 291 -19.17 9.22 8.21
N ALA A 292 -18.24 9.24 7.25
CA ALA A 292 -18.44 9.91 5.97
C ALA A 292 -19.37 9.14 5.00
N GLY A 293 -19.59 7.84 5.24
CA GLY A 293 -20.43 6.98 4.40
C GLY A 293 -21.80 6.66 5.00
N THR A 294 -22.22 7.32 6.08
CA THR A 294 -23.53 7.06 6.71
C THR A 294 -24.70 7.17 5.72
N ARG A 295 -24.61 8.04 4.71
CA ARG A 295 -25.62 8.16 3.66
C ARG A 295 -25.74 6.91 2.79
N LEU A 296 -24.66 6.17 2.58
CA LEU A 296 -24.68 4.91 1.82
C LEU A 296 -25.53 3.86 2.54
N ALA A 297 -25.49 3.85 3.87
CA ALA A 297 -26.26 2.93 4.71
C ALA A 297 -27.73 3.34 4.85
N SER A 298 -28.02 4.65 4.89
CA SER A 298 -29.35 5.16 5.20
C SER A 298 -30.22 5.48 3.99
N SER A 299 -29.61 5.71 2.81
CA SER A 299 -30.33 6.15 1.62
C SER A 299 -30.70 4.96 0.76
N GLU A 300 -31.99 4.79 0.53
CA GLU A 300 -32.48 3.75 -0.37
C GLU A 300 -32.28 4.17 -1.83
N LEU A 301 -31.88 3.20 -2.64
CA LEU A 301 -31.85 3.35 -4.09
C LEU A 301 -33.28 3.30 -4.63
N GLU A 302 -33.69 4.34 -5.35
CA GLU A 302 -35.07 4.59 -5.80
C GLU A 302 -35.73 3.38 -6.50
N PHE A 303 -34.97 2.62 -7.29
CA PHE A 303 -35.48 1.48 -8.06
C PHE A 303 -35.27 0.11 -7.42
N TYR A 304 -34.40 0.02 -6.40
CA TYR A 304 -34.01 -1.27 -5.82
C TYR A 304 -34.56 -1.47 -4.41
N GLU A 305 -35.21 -0.44 -3.85
CA GLU A 305 -35.79 -0.46 -2.51
C GLU A 305 -34.82 -1.01 -1.45
N CYS A 306 -33.53 -0.73 -1.59
CA CYS A 306 -32.51 -1.14 -0.63
C CYS A 306 -31.36 -0.14 -0.63
N ALA A 307 -30.59 -0.14 0.46
CA ALA A 307 -29.39 0.67 0.56
C ALA A 307 -28.27 0.11 -0.35
N GLN A 308 -27.29 0.94 -0.71
CA GLN A 308 -26.19 0.53 -1.59
C GLN A 308 -25.41 -0.69 -1.08
N PRO A 309 -25.08 -0.83 0.22
CA PRO A 309 -24.37 -2.02 0.70
C PRO A 309 -25.17 -3.32 0.48
N GLU A 310 -26.49 -3.27 0.66
CA GLU A 310 -27.36 -4.42 0.37
C GLU A 310 -27.39 -4.70 -1.13
N PHE A 311 -27.53 -3.69 -1.98
CA PHE A 311 -27.50 -3.83 -3.43
C PHE A 311 -26.23 -4.56 -3.91
N TYR A 312 -25.05 -4.13 -3.46
CA TYR A 312 -23.80 -4.77 -3.87
C TYR A 312 -23.61 -6.18 -3.27
N ARG A 313 -24.08 -6.44 -2.04
CA ARG A 313 -24.09 -7.80 -1.47
C ARG A 313 -24.97 -8.77 -2.24
N LEU A 314 -26.13 -8.31 -2.73
CA LEU A 314 -27.00 -9.11 -3.62
C LEU A 314 -26.27 -9.44 -4.94
N ALA A 315 -25.59 -8.45 -5.54
CA ALA A 315 -24.82 -8.66 -6.76
C ALA A 315 -23.66 -9.66 -6.55
N ALA A 316 -22.92 -9.53 -5.44
CA ALA A 316 -21.86 -10.48 -5.08
C ALA A 316 -22.41 -11.90 -4.84
N SER A 317 -23.51 -12.03 -4.12
CA SER A 317 -24.18 -13.32 -3.94
C SER A 317 -24.60 -13.95 -5.28
N ALA A 318 -25.18 -13.16 -6.19
CA ALA A 318 -25.57 -13.63 -7.51
C ALA A 318 -24.38 -14.14 -8.35
N SER A 319 -23.20 -13.53 -8.20
CA SER A 319 -21.97 -14.00 -8.86
C SER A 319 -21.39 -15.28 -8.25
N LEU A 320 -21.59 -15.52 -6.95
CA LEU A 320 -21.07 -16.71 -6.24
C LEU A 320 -22.00 -17.92 -6.31
N ALA A 321 -23.31 -17.67 -6.38
CA ALA A 321 -24.38 -18.67 -6.39
C ALA A 321 -24.34 -19.74 -7.51
N PRO A 322 -23.71 -19.52 -8.68
CA PRO A 322 -23.58 -20.55 -9.71
C PRO A 322 -22.56 -21.66 -9.40
N HIS A 323 -21.69 -21.48 -8.40
CA HIS A 323 -20.58 -22.38 -8.13
C HIS A 323 -20.75 -23.08 -6.77
N ASP A 324 -20.76 -24.42 -6.77
CA ASP A 324 -20.97 -25.24 -5.55
C ASP A 324 -20.01 -24.89 -4.40
N PRO A 325 -18.68 -24.67 -4.61
CA PRO A 325 -17.77 -24.36 -3.52
C PRO A 325 -18.06 -23.01 -2.83
N THR A 326 -18.67 -22.06 -3.54
CA THR A 326 -18.95 -20.71 -3.03
C THR A 326 -20.42 -20.50 -2.67
N LEU A 327 -21.27 -21.51 -2.84
CA LEU A 327 -22.70 -21.42 -2.55
C LEU A 327 -22.99 -21.04 -1.09
N SER A 328 -22.26 -21.63 -0.14
CA SER A 328 -22.42 -21.31 1.29
C SER A 328 -22.04 -19.85 1.62
N VAL A 329 -21.08 -19.28 0.88
CA VAL A 329 -20.71 -17.85 1.00
C VAL A 329 -21.82 -16.97 0.42
N ALA A 330 -22.36 -17.35 -0.73
CA ALA A 330 -23.50 -16.67 -1.35
C ALA A 330 -24.71 -16.62 -0.40
N GLU A 331 -25.01 -17.73 0.29
CA GLU A 331 -26.07 -17.80 1.30
C GLU A 331 -25.84 -16.85 2.48
N ASN A 332 -24.60 -16.78 2.98
CA ASN A 332 -24.25 -15.87 4.08
C ASN A 332 -24.45 -14.39 3.69
N TYR A 333 -24.09 -14.00 2.47
CA TYR A 333 -24.31 -12.63 2.00
C TYR A 333 -25.80 -12.27 1.96
N LEU A 334 -26.64 -13.19 1.49
CA LEU A 334 -28.09 -12.97 1.49
C LEU A 334 -28.66 -12.93 2.90
N ALA A 335 -28.15 -13.74 3.83
CA ALA A 335 -28.57 -13.70 5.23
C ALA A 335 -28.26 -12.36 5.93
N TRP A 336 -27.28 -11.60 5.43
CA TRP A 336 -26.97 -10.25 5.92
C TRP A 336 -27.80 -9.14 5.26
N CYS A 337 -28.57 -9.44 4.21
CA CYS A 337 -29.39 -8.47 3.49
C CYS A 337 -30.74 -8.28 4.21
N PRO A 338 -31.02 -7.10 4.81
CA PRO A 338 -32.18 -6.91 5.68
C PRO A 338 -33.53 -6.86 4.94
N ARG A 339 -33.58 -6.45 3.67
CA ARG A 339 -34.83 -6.27 2.93
C ARG A 339 -35.08 -7.39 1.93
N SER A 340 -34.09 -7.68 1.09
CA SER A 340 -34.22 -8.59 -0.06
C SER A 340 -33.61 -9.97 0.17
N GLY A 341 -32.92 -10.17 1.30
CA GLY A 341 -32.18 -11.39 1.61
C GLY A 341 -33.03 -12.66 1.67
N GLU A 342 -34.14 -12.62 2.39
CA GLU A 342 -35.03 -13.79 2.56
C GLU A 342 -35.63 -14.24 1.22
N PHE A 343 -36.11 -13.28 0.41
CA PHE A 343 -36.66 -13.57 -0.90
C PHE A 343 -35.60 -14.20 -1.83
N ALA A 344 -34.41 -13.61 -1.87
CA ALA A 344 -33.29 -14.12 -2.66
C ALA A 344 -32.84 -15.52 -2.23
N LEU A 345 -32.76 -15.80 -0.92
CA LEU A 345 -32.43 -17.13 -0.38
C LEU A 345 -33.45 -18.18 -0.81
N ARG A 346 -34.75 -17.87 -0.73
CA ARG A 346 -35.82 -18.78 -1.18
C ARG A 346 -35.74 -19.07 -2.67
N HIS A 347 -35.31 -18.11 -3.48
CA HIS A 347 -35.09 -18.32 -4.90
C HIS A 347 -33.87 -19.21 -5.15
N LEU A 348 -32.77 -18.97 -4.43
CA LEU A 348 -31.55 -19.76 -4.51
C LEU A 348 -31.80 -21.23 -4.16
N PHE A 349 -32.46 -21.52 -3.02
CA PHE A 349 -32.77 -22.89 -2.59
C PHE A 349 -33.67 -23.65 -3.56
N ARG A 350 -34.61 -22.95 -4.22
CA ARG A 350 -35.46 -23.57 -5.26
C ARG A 350 -34.64 -23.99 -6.47
N ARG A 351 -33.60 -23.22 -6.81
CA ARG A 351 -32.71 -23.51 -7.94
C ARG A 351 -31.73 -24.66 -7.65
N THR A 352 -31.26 -24.77 -6.42
CA THR A 352 -30.24 -25.77 -6.00
C THR A 352 -30.84 -27.07 -5.46
N GLY A 353 -32.17 -27.20 -5.37
CA GLY A 353 -32.84 -28.47 -5.06
C GLY A 353 -33.16 -28.74 -3.58
N GLY A 354 -33.20 -27.73 -2.70
CA GLY A 354 -33.61 -27.89 -1.31
C GLY A 354 -32.52 -28.46 -0.36
N PRO A 355 -32.74 -28.42 0.98
CA PRO A 355 -31.69 -28.15 1.95
C PRO A 355 -30.89 -29.40 2.33
N GLN A 356 -29.68 -29.55 1.80
CA GLN A 356 -28.66 -30.44 2.40
C GLN A 356 -27.51 -29.71 3.09
N LEU A 357 -27.51 -28.37 3.14
CA LEU A 357 -26.50 -27.60 3.87
C LEU A 357 -27.16 -26.82 5.01
N ARG A 358 -26.58 -27.01 6.20
CA ARG A 358 -27.06 -26.52 7.49
C ARG A 358 -27.29 -25.01 7.43
N LEU A 359 -28.51 -24.57 7.74
CA LEU A 359 -28.82 -23.15 8.01
C LEU A 359 -27.68 -22.52 8.83
N PRO A 360 -27.04 -21.45 8.33
CA PRO A 360 -26.01 -20.71 9.07
C PRO A 360 -26.54 -20.31 10.44
N ALA A 361 -25.70 -20.39 11.47
CA ALA A 361 -26.09 -20.16 12.86
C ALA A 361 -26.81 -18.81 13.09
N ALA A 362 -26.53 -17.81 12.24
CA ALA A 362 -27.14 -16.48 12.25
C ALA A 362 -28.68 -16.48 12.07
N LEU A 363 -29.25 -17.49 11.39
CA LEU A 363 -30.70 -17.56 11.14
C LEU A 363 -31.48 -18.38 12.19
N ARG A 364 -30.82 -19.01 13.17
CA ARG A 364 -31.51 -19.82 14.20
C ARG A 364 -32.31 -18.98 15.21
N GLY A 365 -32.05 -17.68 15.30
CA GLY A 365 -32.71 -16.78 16.26
C GLY A 365 -34.01 -16.15 15.78
N VAL A 366 -34.30 -16.17 14.46
CA VAL A 366 -35.45 -15.44 13.88
C VAL A 366 -36.68 -16.34 13.70
N VAL A 367 -36.51 -17.65 13.57
CA VAL A 367 -37.61 -18.62 13.33
C VAL A 367 -38.28 -19.11 14.63
N GLY A 368 -37.77 -18.72 15.81
CA GLY A 368 -38.22 -19.22 17.11
C GLY A 368 -39.31 -18.41 17.82
N LYS A 369 -39.91 -17.38 17.19
CA LYS A 369 -40.98 -16.57 17.80
C LYS A 369 -42.23 -16.48 16.94
N GLN A 370 -42.79 -17.64 16.58
CA GLN A 370 -44.24 -17.76 16.40
C GLN A 370 -44.71 -18.97 17.19
N ASP A 371 -44.98 -18.73 18.47
CA ASP A 371 -45.59 -19.71 19.35
C ASP A 371 -47.04 -19.99 18.92
N VAL A 372 -47.23 -21.26 18.62
CA VAL A 372 -48.45 -22.04 18.60
C VAL A 372 -49.27 -21.80 19.88
N LYS A 373 -50.42 -21.13 19.74
CA LYS A 373 -51.66 -21.46 20.47
C LYS A 373 -52.65 -21.84 19.37
N GLY A 374 -53.21 -23.03 19.26
CA GLY A 374 -53.49 -24.10 20.21
C GLY A 374 -54.63 -24.85 19.52
N SER A 375 -54.43 -26.13 19.24
CA SER A 375 -55.32 -26.93 18.39
C SER A 375 -56.23 -27.81 19.25
N VAL A 376 -57.47 -27.95 18.77
CA VAL A 376 -58.42 -29.07 18.95
C VAL A 376 -59.20 -29.21 20.27
N GLU A 377 -60.53 -29.11 20.14
CA GLU A 377 -61.57 -30.03 20.63
C GLU A 377 -62.86 -29.63 19.88
N GLY A 378 -63.72 -30.47 19.31
CA GLY A 378 -63.84 -31.92 19.21
C GLY A 378 -65.10 -32.20 18.35
N ALA A 379 -65.14 -33.34 17.68
CA ALA A 379 -66.27 -33.77 16.87
C ALA A 379 -67.50 -34.09 17.73
N SER A 380 -68.70 -33.67 17.28
CA SER A 380 -69.92 -34.51 17.28
C SER A 380 -71.13 -33.79 16.67
N ARG A 381 -71.78 -34.52 15.76
CA ARG A 381 -73.05 -34.31 15.04
C ARG A 381 -73.05 -33.39 13.83
#